data_AF-A0A7C3MZC0-F1
#
_entry.id   AF-A0A7C3MZC0-F1
#
_cell.length_a   1.000
_cell.length_b   1.000
_cell.length_c   1.000
_cell.angle_alpha   90.00
_cell.angle_beta   90.00
_cell.angle_gamma   90.00
#
_symmetry.space_group_name_H-M   'P 1'
#
loop_
_entity.id
_entity.type
_entity.pdbx_description
1 polymer ?
#
loop_
_entity_poly.entity_id
_entity_poly.type
_entity_poly.pdbx_seq_one_letter_code
_entity_poly.pdbx_strand_id
1 'polypeptide(L)'
;MLPSTPIWRQARSNGNGVISVIPTGSSSSLSSRGRHWNEKLRREVIKMPFVRVTSFPQPKEVRAEIAQGITEVIHKATKIPQDNIWVVFDPVAQDSWSAGGILISEKK
;
A
#
# COMPACT_ATOMS: atom_id res chain seq x y z
N MET A 1 -4.85 0.99 38.30
CA MET A 1 -5.93 1.83 37.73
C MET A 1 -5.47 2.35 36.37
N LEU A 2 -6.40 2.46 35.43
CA LEU A 2 -6.26 2.46 33.95
C LEU A 2 -5.23 3.43 33.32
N PRO A 3 -4.74 3.13 32.09
CA PRO A 3 -3.80 3.97 31.35
C PRO A 3 -4.47 5.25 30.82
N SER A 4 -3.78 6.39 30.93
CA SER A 4 -4.19 7.66 30.33
C SER A 4 -4.14 7.58 28.80
N THR A 5 -5.28 7.92 28.19
CA THR A 5 -5.65 7.79 26.78
C THR A 5 -4.70 8.47 25.77
N PRO A 6 -4.58 7.95 24.53
CA PRO A 6 -3.88 8.64 23.46
C PRO A 6 -4.71 9.84 22.95
N ILE A 7 -4.03 10.97 22.76
CA ILE A 7 -4.57 12.19 22.14
C ILE A 7 -5.01 11.85 20.71
N TRP A 8 -6.30 12.05 20.41
CA TRP A 8 -6.91 11.69 19.14
C TRP A 8 -6.32 12.43 17.93
N ARG A 9 -6.23 11.70 16.81
CA ARG A 9 -5.87 12.17 15.45
C ARG A 9 -6.99 13.03 14.88
N GLN A 10 -6.67 14.22 14.37
CA GLN A 10 -7.58 14.93 13.47
C GLN A 10 -7.21 14.59 12.02
N ALA A 11 -7.98 13.71 11.41
CA ALA A 11 -7.90 13.47 9.97
C ALA A 11 -8.63 14.62 9.26
N ARG A 12 -7.90 15.37 8.41
CA ARG A 12 -8.54 16.26 7.44
C ARG A 12 -8.46 15.63 6.06
N SER A 13 -9.62 15.59 5.40
CA SER A 13 -9.71 15.30 3.97
C SER A 13 -9.35 16.58 3.23
N ASN A 14 -8.28 16.55 2.45
CA ASN A 14 -8.09 17.54 1.41
C ASN A 14 -8.85 17.03 0.19
N GLY A 15 -9.63 17.89 -0.49
CA GLY A 15 -10.68 17.57 -1.47
C GLY A 15 -10.36 16.67 -2.68
N ASN A 16 -9.22 15.98 -2.68
CA ASN A 16 -8.82 14.93 -3.61
C ASN A 16 -8.87 13.51 -3.00
N GLY A 17 -9.52 13.33 -1.83
CA GLY A 17 -9.76 12.00 -1.24
C GLY A 17 -8.56 11.36 -0.52
N VAL A 18 -7.44 12.08 -0.39
CA VAL A 18 -6.25 11.60 0.35
C VAL A 18 -6.34 12.05 1.80
N ILE A 19 -6.48 11.11 2.73
CA ILE A 19 -6.41 11.37 4.17
C ILE A 19 -4.94 11.61 4.54
N SER A 20 -4.61 12.86 4.83
CA SER A 20 -3.28 13.22 5.34
C SER A 20 -3.33 13.40 6.85
N VAL A 21 -2.48 12.67 7.57
CA VAL A 21 -2.26 12.88 9.00
C VAL A 21 -1.28 14.05 9.14
N ILE A 22 -1.81 15.25 9.29
CA ILE A 22 -0.98 16.45 9.56
C ILE A 22 -0.83 16.55 11.08
N PRO A 23 0.38 16.49 11.63
CA PRO A 23 0.60 16.83 13.04
C PRO A 23 0.19 18.29 13.24
N THR A 24 -0.78 18.55 14.10
CA THR A 24 -1.18 19.90 14.52
C THR A 24 -0.03 20.50 15.34
N GLY A 25 0.91 21.10 14.60
CA GLY A 25 2.14 21.63 15.14
C GLY A 25 2.98 22.25 14.03
N SER A 26 2.38 23.00 13.11
CA SER A 26 3.14 23.95 12.28
C SER A 26 3.46 25.18 13.12
N SER A 27 4.36 25.01 14.09
CA SER A 27 5.11 26.12 14.65
C SER A 27 6.53 26.01 14.10
N SER A 28 6.99 27.07 13.47
CA SER A 28 8.27 27.24 12.78
C SER A 28 9.50 27.21 13.70
N SER A 29 9.49 26.39 14.75
CA SER A 29 10.62 26.20 15.66
C SER A 29 10.76 24.72 16.04
N LEU A 30 10.98 23.86 15.05
CA LEU A 30 11.42 22.50 15.33
C LEU A 30 12.88 22.57 15.81
N SER A 31 13.08 22.31 17.10
CA SER A 31 14.41 22.13 17.68
C SER A 31 15.20 21.10 16.88
N SER A 32 16.53 21.18 16.91
CA SER A 32 17.46 20.24 16.24
C SER A 32 17.13 18.76 16.55
N ARG A 33 16.54 18.48 17.72
CA ARG A 33 16.00 17.15 18.07
C ARG A 33 14.78 16.76 17.24
N GLY A 34 13.82 17.66 17.00
CA GLY A 34 12.63 17.39 16.18
C GLY A 34 12.94 17.11 14.71
N ARG A 35 14.01 17.72 14.16
CA ARG A 35 14.51 17.38 12.82
C ARG A 35 15.07 15.95 12.74
N HIS A 36 15.77 15.49 13.78
CA HIS A 36 16.37 14.15 13.83
C HIS A 36 15.31 13.03 13.90
N TRP A 37 14.19 13.26 14.61
CA TRP A 37 13.09 12.29 14.72
C TRP A 37 12.37 12.06 13.38
N ASN A 38 12.13 13.13 12.60
CA ASN A 38 11.51 13.03 11.27
C ASN A 38 12.44 12.35 10.24
N GLU A 39 13.75 12.59 10.34
CA GLU A 39 14.75 11.93 9.49
C GLU A 39 14.82 10.43 9.77
N LYS A 40 14.75 10.01 11.05
CA LYS A 40 14.78 8.60 11.45
C LYS A 40 13.55 7.83 10.96
N LEU A 41 12.35 8.41 11.12
CA LEU A 41 11.10 7.81 10.60
C LEU A 41 11.02 7.85 9.06
N ARG A 42 11.68 8.81 8.40
CA ARG A 42 11.83 8.84 6.93
C ARG A 42 12.82 7.79 6.41
N ARG A 43 13.82 7.43 7.21
CA ARG A 43 14.75 6.32 6.90
C ARG A 43 14.14 4.96 7.24
N GLU A 44 13.29 4.91 8.25
CA GLU A 44 12.46 3.77 8.65
C GLU A 44 11.03 3.88 8.09
N VAL A 45 10.85 4.43 6.88
CA VAL A 45 9.63 4.11 6.13
C VAL A 45 9.72 2.61 5.92
N ILE A 46 8.95 1.86 6.70
CA ILE A 46 8.80 0.42 6.56
C ILE A 46 8.51 0.22 5.08
N LYS A 47 9.49 -0.34 4.37
CA LYS A 47 9.36 -0.62 2.96
C LYS A 47 8.30 -1.70 2.91
N MET A 48 7.05 -1.31 2.64
CA MET A 48 5.90 -2.18 2.50
C MET A 48 5.54 -2.19 1.02
N PRO A 49 6.16 -3.05 0.20
CA PRO A 49 5.82 -3.15 -1.20
C PRO A 49 4.37 -3.60 -1.31
N PHE A 50 3.60 -2.83 -2.07
CA PHE A 50 2.23 -3.15 -2.40
C PHE A 50 2.15 -3.48 -3.89
N VAL A 51 1.69 -4.68 -4.20
CA VAL A 51 1.52 -5.18 -5.57
C VAL A 51 0.05 -5.46 -5.79
N ARG A 52 -0.54 -4.79 -6.79
CA ARG A 52 -1.89 -5.12 -7.27
C ARG A 52 -1.76 -5.95 -8.54
N VAL A 53 -2.37 -7.12 -8.53
CA VAL A 53 -2.48 -8.01 -9.68
C VAL A 53 -3.90 -7.90 -10.22
N THR A 54 -4.04 -7.24 -11.37
CA THR A 54 -5.32 -7.16 -12.09
C THR A 54 -5.28 -8.16 -13.24
N SER A 55 -6.21 -9.12 -13.22
CA SER A 55 -6.30 -10.21 -14.19
C SER A 55 -7.74 -10.69 -14.33
N PHE A 56 -7.99 -11.64 -15.22
CA PHE A 56 -9.25 -12.39 -15.19
C PHE A 56 -9.39 -13.20 -13.88
N PRO A 57 -10.62 -13.58 -13.49
CA PRO A 57 -10.86 -14.43 -12.33
C PRO A 57 -10.09 -15.75 -12.44
N GLN A 58 -9.48 -16.16 -11.32
CA GLN A 58 -8.68 -17.39 -11.21
C GLN A 58 -9.06 -18.17 -9.95
N PRO A 59 -8.86 -19.51 -9.95
CA PRO A 59 -8.97 -20.34 -8.75
C PRO A 59 -8.07 -19.83 -7.61
N LYS A 60 -8.40 -20.21 -6.38
CA LYS A 60 -7.66 -19.78 -5.20
C LYS A 60 -6.21 -20.29 -5.22
N GLU A 61 -6.02 -21.51 -5.71
CA GLU A 61 -4.75 -22.22 -5.77
C GLU A 61 -3.77 -21.49 -6.68
N VAL A 62 -4.23 -21.07 -7.86
CA VAL A 62 -3.43 -20.29 -8.83
C VAL A 62 -3.02 -18.94 -8.24
N ARG A 63 -3.95 -18.25 -7.57
CA ARG A 63 -3.63 -16.98 -6.90
C ARG A 63 -2.62 -17.15 -5.76
N ALA A 64 -2.67 -18.28 -5.04
CA ALA A 64 -1.69 -18.59 -3.99
C ALA A 64 -0.29 -18.79 -4.57
N GLU A 65 -0.16 -19.54 -5.66
CA GLU A 65 1.11 -19.74 -6.37
C GLU A 65 1.69 -18.41 -6.89
N ILE A 66 0.86 -17.58 -7.52
CA ILE A 66 1.27 -16.25 -8.00
C ILE A 66 1.73 -15.35 -6.84
N ALA A 67 0.98 -15.33 -5.74
CA ALA A 67 1.33 -14.54 -4.56
C ALA A 67 2.69 -14.95 -3.99
N GLN A 68 2.94 -16.26 -3.89
CA GLN A 68 4.21 -16.80 -3.44
C GLN A 68 5.35 -16.35 -4.37
N GLY A 69 5.22 -16.55 -5.68
CA GLY A 69 6.25 -16.18 -6.65
C GLY A 69 6.59 -14.68 -6.63
N ILE A 70 5.58 -13.80 -6.59
CA ILE A 70 5.78 -12.35 -6.49
C ILE A 70 6.53 -11.99 -5.18
N THR A 71 6.09 -12.56 -4.07
CA THR A 71 6.66 -12.31 -2.74
C THR A 71 8.12 -12.74 -2.69
N GLU A 72 8.44 -13.94 -3.20
CA GLU A 72 9.80 -14.47 -3.24
C GLU A 72 10.73 -13.60 -4.09
N VAL A 73 10.29 -13.16 -5.27
CA VAL A 73 11.08 -12.29 -6.15
C VAL A 73 11.39 -10.96 -5.49
N ILE A 74 10.38 -10.32 -4.89
CA ILE A 74 10.54 -9.04 -4.20
C ILE A 74 11.44 -9.20 -2.98
N HIS A 75 11.23 -10.23 -2.16
CA HIS A 75 12.08 -10.52 -1.01
C HIS A 75 13.54 -10.74 -1.44
N LYS A 76 13.77 -11.55 -2.47
CA LYS A 76 15.11 -11.85 -2.98
C LYS A 76 15.85 -10.59 -3.43
N ALA A 77 15.17 -9.71 -4.15
CA ALA A 77 15.73 -8.48 -4.70
C ALA A 77 15.92 -7.36 -3.66
N THR A 78 14.99 -7.23 -2.72
CA THR A 78 14.94 -6.06 -1.81
C THR A 78 15.36 -6.36 -0.38
N LYS A 79 15.43 -7.65 -0.01
CA LYS A 79 15.64 -8.15 1.36
C LYS A 79 14.57 -7.73 2.38
N ILE A 80 13.44 -7.22 1.90
CA ILE A 80 12.28 -6.90 2.76
C ILE A 80 11.68 -8.22 3.27
N PRO A 81 11.34 -8.35 4.57
CA PRO A 81 10.67 -9.53 5.09
C PRO A 81 9.39 -9.85 4.32
N GLN A 82 9.14 -11.13 4.05
CA GLN A 82 8.00 -11.56 3.23
C GLN A 82 6.65 -11.09 3.81
N ASP A 83 6.50 -11.09 5.13
CA ASP A 83 5.29 -10.63 5.83
C ASP A 83 4.96 -9.14 5.60
N ASN A 84 5.93 -8.35 5.14
CA ASN A 84 5.75 -6.93 4.82
C ASN A 84 5.45 -6.69 3.33
N ILE A 85 5.38 -7.73 2.51
CA ILE A 85 5.07 -7.65 1.07
C ILE A 85 3.60 -7.97 0.87
N TRP A 86 2.84 -7.02 0.33
CA TRP A 86 1.40 -7.15 0.20
C TRP A 86 1.04 -7.36 -1.27
N VAL A 87 0.41 -8.50 -1.57
CA VAL A 87 -0.09 -8.84 -2.91
C VAL A 87 -1.61 -8.88 -2.85
N VAL A 88 -2.26 -8.03 -3.66
CA VAL A 88 -3.72 -7.94 -3.75
C VAL A 88 -4.16 -8.34 -5.15
N PHE A 89 -5.09 -9.29 -5.22
CA PHE A 89 -5.72 -9.68 -6.48
C PHE A 89 -7.01 -8.90 -6.68
N ASP A 90 -7.12 -8.29 -7.86
CA ASP A 90 -8.28 -7.54 -8.31
C ASP A 90 -8.80 -8.16 -9.61
N PRO A 91 -9.68 -9.17 -9.52
CA PRO A 91 -10.19 -9.86 -10.69
C PRO A 91 -11.19 -8.98 -11.45
N VAL A 92 -11.00 -8.85 -12.75
CA VAL A 92 -11.89 -8.12 -13.65
C VAL A 92 -12.50 -9.11 -14.63
N ALA A 93 -13.82 -9.10 -14.79
CA ALA A 93 -14.52 -10.00 -15.71
C ALA A 93 -14.19 -9.67 -17.18
N GLN A 94 -14.29 -10.67 -18.06
CA GLN A 94 -13.89 -10.52 -19.48
C GLN A 94 -14.76 -9.50 -20.25
N ASP A 95 -16.03 -9.37 -19.87
CA ASP A 95 -16.98 -8.38 -20.40
C ASP A 95 -16.65 -6.95 -19.96
N SER A 96 -15.85 -6.80 -18.91
CA SER A 96 -15.44 -5.53 -18.32
C SER A 96 -14.01 -5.15 -18.73
N TRP A 97 -13.38 -5.93 -19.61
CA TRP A 97 -12.02 -5.71 -20.09
C TRP A 97 -12.04 -5.38 -21.58
N SER A 98 -11.34 -4.32 -22.00
CA SER A 98 -11.13 -4.02 -23.42
C SER A 98 -9.63 -3.96 -23.75
N ALA A 99 -9.28 -4.34 -24.97
CA ALA A 99 -7.92 -4.17 -25.50
C ALA A 99 -7.98 -3.69 -26.95
N GLY A 100 -7.47 -2.49 -27.19
CA GLY A 100 -7.55 -1.83 -28.50
C GLY A 100 -8.96 -1.34 -28.84
N GLY A 101 -9.75 -0.99 -27.82
CA GLY A 101 -11.13 -0.51 -27.99
C GLY A 101 -12.19 -1.59 -28.22
N ILE A 102 -11.79 -2.87 -28.21
CA ILE A 102 -12.69 -4.02 -28.39
C ILE A 102 -12.76 -4.77 -27.06
N LEU A 103 -13.99 -5.12 -26.63
CA LEU A 103 -14.17 -5.92 -25.43
C LEU A 103 -13.55 -7.30 -25.63
N ILE A 104 -12.87 -7.82 -24.61
CA ILE A 104 -12.22 -9.13 -24.71
C ILE A 104 -13.26 -10.23 -24.93
N SER A 105 -14.47 -10.08 -24.38
CA SER A 105 -15.61 -10.98 -24.66
C SER A 105 -15.99 -11.06 -26.15
N GLU A 106 -15.62 -10.08 -26.97
CA GLU A 106 -15.90 -10.03 -28.41
C GLU A 106 -14.76 -10.62 -29.26
N LYS A 107 -13.58 -10.83 -28.67
CA LYS A 107 -12.44 -11.49 -29.33
C LYS A 107 -12.61 -13.01 -29.21
N LYS A 108 -13.20 -13.62 -30.23
CA LYS A 108 -13.27 -15.08 -30.41
C LYS A 108 -11.91 -15.70 -30.71
#